data_AF-A0A3P6RRX4-F1
#
_entry.id   AF-A0A3P6RRX4-F1
#
_cell.length_a   1.000
_cell.length_b   1.000
_cell.length_c   1.000
_cell.angle_alpha   90.00
_cell.angle_beta   90.00
_cell.angle_gamma   90.00
#
_symmetry.space_group_name_H-M   'P 1'
#
loop_
_entity.id
_entity.type
_entity.pdbx_description
1 polymer ?
#
loop_
_entity_poly.entity_id
_entity_poly.type
_entity_poly.pdbx_seq_one_letter_code
_entity_poly.pdbx_strand_id
1 'polypeptide(L)'
;MLQVLITGPADTPYMNGCFEFDVWFPNDYPTSPMHVNLETTGNHTVRFNPNLYNDGKVCLSVLNTWHGRPEERWNPETSSLLQVIVSMQSLILVPEPYFNEPGYERSKCTQAGQQVYNFLASDVYM
;
A
#
# COMPACT_ATOMS: atom_id res chain seq x y z
N MET A 1 0.06 4.48 -20.49
CA MET A 1 -0.77 4.09 -19.34
C MET A 1 -0.79 2.57 -19.30
N LEU A 2 -0.56 1.98 -18.14
CA LEU A 2 -0.67 0.55 -17.87
C LEU A 2 -1.75 0.36 -16.80
N GLN A 3 -2.41 -0.78 -16.82
CA GLN A 3 -3.30 -1.21 -15.75
C GLN A 3 -2.74 -2.48 -15.13
N VAL A 4 -2.75 -2.53 -13.80
CA VAL A 4 -2.25 -3.66 -13.02
C VAL A 4 -3.39 -4.16 -12.14
N LEU A 5 -3.65 -5.46 -12.16
CA LEU A 5 -4.57 -6.09 -11.23
C LEU A 5 -3.77 -6.97 -10.27
N ILE A 6 -3.94 -6.74 -8.98
CA ILE A 6 -3.31 -7.52 -7.91
C ILE A 6 -4.41 -8.24 -7.14
N THR A 7 -4.32 -9.57 -7.06
CA THR A 7 -5.18 -10.34 -6.17
C THR A 7 -4.64 -10.29 -4.74
N GLY A 8 -5.50 -10.06 -3.76
CA GLY A 8 -5.09 -9.97 -2.37
C GLY A 8 -4.49 -11.28 -1.84
N PRO A 9 -3.37 -11.24 -1.11
CA PRO A 9 -2.70 -12.42 -0.61
C PRO A 9 -3.54 -13.24 0.39
N ALA A 10 -3.24 -14.53 0.48
CA ALA A 10 -3.80 -15.39 1.52
C ALA A 10 -3.42 -14.91 2.92
N ASP A 11 -4.24 -15.25 3.90
CA ASP A 11 -4.11 -14.89 5.31
C ASP A 11 -4.07 -13.36 5.57
N THR A 12 -4.67 -12.59 4.68
CA THR A 12 -4.87 -11.14 4.81
C THR A 12 -6.35 -10.80 4.65
N PRO A 13 -6.83 -9.66 5.17
CA PRO A 13 -8.22 -9.24 4.93
C PRO A 13 -8.50 -8.97 3.45
N TYR A 14 -7.46 -8.83 2.62
CA TYR A 14 -7.55 -8.62 1.19
C TYR A 14 -7.78 -9.93 0.39
N MET A 15 -7.70 -11.10 1.04
CA MET A 15 -7.70 -12.41 0.39
C MET A 15 -8.82 -12.54 -0.65
N ASN A 16 -8.47 -13.01 -1.85
CA ASN A 16 -9.36 -13.20 -3.01
C ASN A 16 -9.98 -11.90 -3.58
N GLY A 17 -9.73 -10.73 -3.00
CA GLY A 17 -10.08 -9.45 -3.58
C GLY A 17 -9.25 -9.15 -4.83
N CYS A 18 -9.84 -8.44 -5.79
CA CYS A 18 -9.15 -7.94 -6.98
C CYS A 18 -8.98 -6.43 -6.86
N PHE A 19 -7.73 -5.96 -6.84
CA PHE A 19 -7.40 -4.54 -6.71
C PHE A 19 -6.79 -4.05 -8.02
N GLU A 20 -7.50 -3.14 -8.68
CA GLU A 20 -7.09 -2.52 -9.94
C GLU A 20 -6.33 -1.22 -9.68
N PHE A 21 -5.20 -1.08 -10.36
CA PHE A 21 -4.33 0.07 -10.26
C PHE A 21 -4.02 0.65 -11.64
N ASP A 22 -4.20 1.95 -11.77
CA ASP A 22 -3.72 2.72 -12.90
C ASP A 22 -2.26 3.12 -12.67
N VAL A 23 -1.45 2.94 -13.72
CA VAL A 23 -0.02 3.22 -13.70
C VAL A 23 0.36 4.10 -14.88
N TRP A 24 1.03 5.21 -14.61
CA TRP A 24 1.56 6.07 -15.65
C TRP A 24 2.96 6.58 -15.34
N PHE A 25 3.76 6.74 -16.39
CA PHE A 25 5.14 7.20 -16.31
C PHE A 25 5.15 8.69 -16.65
N PRO A 26 5.76 9.55 -15.81
CA PRO A 26 5.93 10.96 -16.14
C PRO A 26 6.93 11.14 -17.29
N ASN A 27 6.96 12.33 -17.88
CA ASN A 27 7.84 12.64 -19.03
C ASN A 27 9.34 12.53 -18.70
N ASP A 28 9.71 12.65 -17.42
CA ASP A 28 11.06 12.57 -16.92
C ASP A 28 11.42 11.19 -16.35
N TYR A 29 10.59 10.16 -16.53
CA TYR A 29 10.95 8.79 -16.15
C TYR A 29 12.23 8.34 -16.89
N PRO A 30 13.22 7.72 -16.21
CA PRO A 30 13.20 7.21 -14.84
C PRO A 30 13.73 8.17 -13.77
N THR A 31 13.98 9.45 -14.04
CA THR A 31 14.42 10.42 -13.02
C THR A 31 13.41 10.54 -11.88
N SER A 32 12.12 10.66 -12.21
CA SER A 32 11.02 10.55 -11.26
C SER A 32 10.39 9.15 -11.30
N PRO A 33 9.85 8.64 -10.18
CA PRO A 33 9.11 7.38 -10.17
C PRO A 33 7.85 7.48 -11.04
N MET A 34 7.35 6.32 -11.45
CA MET A 34 6.00 6.20 -11.96
C MET A 34 4.95 6.62 -10.92
N HIS A 35 3.79 7.03 -11.39
CA HIS A 35 2.62 7.25 -10.57
C HIS A 35 1.74 5.99 -10.56
N VAL A 36 1.15 5.70 -9.40
CA VAL A 36 0.26 4.56 -9.18
C VAL A 36 -0.96 5.05 -8.41
N ASN A 37 -2.15 4.73 -8.91
CA ASN A 37 -3.43 5.04 -8.28
C ASN A 37 -4.26 3.77 -8.14
N LEU A 38 -4.87 3.55 -6.98
CA LEU A 38 -5.85 2.50 -6.74
C LEU A 38 -7.21 2.95 -7.28
N GLU A 39 -7.75 2.19 -8.24
CA GLU A 39 -9.09 2.44 -8.80
C GLU A 39 -10.18 1.76 -7.98
N THR A 40 -9.87 0.61 -7.38
CA THR A 40 -10.79 -0.13 -6.50
C THR A 40 -10.93 0.57 -5.14
N THR A 41 -11.69 1.67 -5.08
CA THR A 41 -11.93 2.48 -3.87
C THR A 41 -13.41 2.53 -3.46
N GLY A 42 -14.28 1.80 -4.17
CA GLY A 42 -15.72 1.90 -4.00
C GLY A 42 -16.24 3.32 -4.27
N ASN A 43 -15.76 3.97 -5.33
CA ASN A 43 -16.08 5.38 -5.63
C ASN A 43 -15.69 6.33 -4.48
N HIS A 44 -14.45 6.21 -4.01
CA HIS A 44 -13.87 7.01 -2.93
C HIS A 44 -14.51 6.88 -1.54
N THR A 45 -15.28 5.81 -1.31
CA THR A 45 -15.92 5.55 -0.02
C THR A 45 -15.12 4.62 0.88
N VAL A 46 -14.15 3.88 0.33
CA VAL A 46 -13.37 2.88 1.07
C VAL A 46 -11.91 3.30 1.17
N ARG A 47 -11.36 3.30 2.38
CA ARG A 47 -9.91 3.40 2.65
C ARG A 47 -9.39 2.01 3.01
N PHE A 48 -8.90 1.27 2.02
CA PHE A 48 -8.51 -0.14 2.18
C PHE A 48 -7.29 -0.36 3.09
N ASN A 49 -6.42 0.63 3.26
CA ASN A 49 -5.21 0.52 4.07
C ASN A 49 -4.74 1.91 4.50
N PRO A 50 -3.99 2.06 5.59
CA PRO A 50 -3.31 3.32 5.89
C PRO A 50 -2.49 3.90 4.74
N ASN A 51 -1.96 3.03 3.86
CA ASN A 51 -1.22 3.38 2.66
C ASN A 51 -2.03 3.35 1.35
N LEU A 52 -3.34 3.06 1.40
CA LEU A 52 -4.27 3.10 0.26
C LEU A 52 -5.43 4.03 0.59
N TYR A 53 -5.31 5.26 0.14
CA TYR A 53 -6.26 6.32 0.45
C TYR A 53 -7.54 6.13 -0.35
N ASN A 54 -8.63 6.71 0.13
CA ASN A 54 -9.93 6.64 -0.55
C ASN A 54 -9.94 7.37 -1.91
N ASP A 55 -9.10 8.39 -2.07
CA ASP A 55 -8.89 9.05 -3.37
C ASP A 55 -8.04 8.21 -4.36
N GLY A 56 -7.57 7.04 -3.93
CA GLY A 56 -6.75 6.13 -4.72
C GLY A 56 -5.24 6.28 -4.50
N LYS A 57 -4.79 7.28 -3.72
CA LYS A 57 -3.37 7.49 -3.50
C LYS A 57 -2.70 6.28 -2.85
N VAL A 58 -1.62 5.80 -3.49
CA VAL A 58 -0.76 4.73 -2.98
C VAL A 58 0.48 5.32 -2.31
N CYS A 59 0.70 4.95 -1.06
CA CYS A 59 1.82 5.43 -0.25
C CYS A 59 2.93 4.37 -0.14
N LEU A 60 4.05 4.58 -0.83
CA LEU A 60 5.27 3.79 -0.71
C LEU A 60 6.49 4.71 -0.78
N SER A 61 7.54 4.35 -0.04
CA SER A 61 8.82 5.07 -0.07
C SER A 61 9.46 5.02 -1.45
N VAL A 62 9.41 3.86 -2.13
CA VAL A 62 9.90 3.67 -3.51
C VAL A 62 9.13 4.50 -4.55
N LEU A 63 7.92 4.97 -4.21
CA LEU A 63 7.14 5.91 -5.03
C LEU A 63 7.32 7.37 -4.59
N ASN A 64 8.18 7.63 -3.60
CA ASN A 64 8.35 8.94 -2.95
C ASN A 64 7.05 9.51 -2.34
N THR A 65 6.04 8.67 -2.09
CA THR A 65 4.75 9.06 -1.48
C THR A 65 4.65 8.70 0.01
N TRP A 66 5.69 8.06 0.55
CA TRP A 66 5.80 7.72 1.97
C TRP A 66 7.21 8.01 2.50
N HIS A 67 7.35 8.06 3.82
CA HIS A 67 8.65 8.18 4.47
C HIS A 67 9.42 6.86 4.37
N GLY A 68 10.75 6.97 4.34
CA GLY A 68 11.66 5.84 4.21
C GLY A 68 13.10 6.32 4.18
N ARG A 69 14.03 5.40 4.42
CA ARG A 69 15.47 5.63 4.33
C ARG A 69 15.88 5.96 2.89
N PRO A 70 17.02 6.62 2.65
CA PRO A 70 17.46 6.97 1.31
C PRO A 70 17.50 5.77 0.35
N GLU A 71 17.90 4.60 0.82
CA GLU A 71 17.97 3.35 0.05
C GLU A 71 16.61 2.71 -0.26
N GLU A 72 15.54 3.13 0.42
CA GLU A 72 14.17 2.64 0.20
C GLU A 72 13.40 3.53 -0.80
N ARG A 73 13.96 4.69 -1.15
CA ARG A 73 13.36 5.64 -2.09
C ARG A 73 13.65 5.26 -3.54
N TRP A 74 12.91 5.88 -4.46
CA TRP A 74 13.11 5.68 -5.89
C TRP A 74 14.57 5.95 -6.29
N ASN A 75 15.17 4.97 -6.97
CA ASN A 75 16.49 5.10 -7.58
C ASN A 75 16.37 4.90 -9.10
N PRO A 76 16.66 5.92 -9.92
CA PRO A 76 16.54 5.84 -11.38
C PRO A 76 17.34 4.70 -12.05
N GLU A 77 18.41 4.23 -11.41
CA GLU A 77 19.30 3.21 -11.97
C GLU A 77 18.90 1.77 -11.58
N THR A 78 18.21 1.59 -10.44
CA THR A 78 17.97 0.26 -9.87
C THR A 78 16.52 -0.05 -9.56
N SER A 79 15.66 0.95 -9.42
CA SER A 79 14.24 0.75 -9.15
C SER A 79 13.46 0.32 -10.38
N SER A 80 12.37 -0.42 -10.18
CA SER A 80 11.54 -0.95 -11.27
C SER A 80 10.07 -1.05 -10.88
N LEU A 81 9.18 -1.12 -11.87
CA LEU A 81 7.76 -1.42 -11.66
C LEU A 81 7.56 -2.73 -10.88
N LEU A 82 8.36 -3.75 -11.17
CA LEU A 82 8.29 -5.04 -10.45
C LEU A 82 8.55 -4.84 -8.95
N GLN A 83 9.55 -4.04 -8.60
CA GLN A 83 9.85 -3.71 -7.21
C GLN A 83 8.64 -3.02 -6.55
N VAL A 84 8.02 -2.05 -7.23
CA VAL A 84 6.80 -1.38 -6.73
C VAL A 84 5.67 -2.38 -6.49
N ILE A 85 5.39 -3.28 -7.45
CA ILE A 85 4.33 -4.30 -7.33
C ILE A 85 4.60 -5.24 -6.14
N VAL A 86 5.83 -5.73 -6.01
CA VAL A 86 6.22 -6.59 -4.89
C VAL A 86 6.14 -5.85 -3.55
N SER A 87 6.53 -4.57 -3.52
CA SER A 87 6.39 -3.72 -2.33
C SER A 87 4.91 -3.53 -1.93
N MET A 88 3.99 -3.35 -2.86
CA MET A 88 2.55 -3.30 -2.55
C MET A 88 2.07 -4.60 -1.89
N GLN A 89 2.44 -5.76 -2.43
CA GLN A 89 2.06 -7.06 -1.84
C GLN A 89 2.70 -7.28 -0.46
N SER A 90 3.94 -6.84 -0.27
CA SER A 90 4.73 -7.14 0.93
C SER A 90 4.52 -6.16 2.08
N LEU A 91 4.16 -4.90 1.79
CA LEU A 91 4.08 -3.82 2.77
C LEU A 91 2.66 -3.31 3.00
N ILE A 92 1.79 -3.39 1.98
CA ILE A 92 0.43 -2.85 2.05
C ILE A 92 -0.58 -3.96 2.26
N LEU A 93 -0.60 -4.97 1.39
CA LEU A 93 -1.59 -6.05 1.44
C LEU A 93 -1.18 -7.15 2.44
N VAL A 94 -1.15 -6.78 3.73
CA VAL A 94 -0.60 -7.60 4.83
C VAL A 94 -1.68 -8.05 5.83
N PRO A 95 -1.42 -9.07 6.69
CA PRO A 95 -2.43 -9.62 7.60
C PRO A 95 -3.03 -8.63 8.62
N GLU A 96 -2.25 -7.66 9.09
CA GLU A 96 -2.66 -6.73 10.13
C GLU A 96 -2.45 -5.27 9.67
N PRO A 97 -3.24 -4.79 8.69
CA PRO A 97 -2.99 -3.53 7.99
C PRO A 97 -3.15 -2.29 8.89
N TYR A 98 -3.87 -2.40 9.99
CA TYR A 98 -3.98 -1.35 11.01
C TYR A 98 -2.62 -0.84 11.49
N PHE A 99 -1.63 -1.72 11.64
CA PHE A 99 -0.32 -1.33 12.13
C PHE A 99 0.55 -0.63 11.06
N ASN A 100 0.04 -0.44 9.83
CA ASN A 100 0.68 0.43 8.84
C ASN A 100 0.44 1.93 9.10
N GLU A 101 -0.47 2.27 10.03
CA GLU A 101 -0.70 3.67 10.41
C GLU A 101 0.51 4.21 11.19
N PRO A 102 1.05 5.39 10.82
CA PRO A 102 2.20 5.98 11.50
C PRO A 102 2.00 6.10 13.01
N GLY A 103 2.94 5.52 13.74
CA GLY A 103 2.96 5.52 15.21
C GLY A 103 2.32 4.29 15.84
N TYR A 104 1.57 3.47 15.08
CA TYR A 104 0.92 2.27 15.61
C TYR A 104 1.83 1.04 15.54
N GLU A 105 2.90 1.07 14.73
CA GLU A 105 3.85 -0.02 14.53
C GLU A 105 4.45 -0.51 15.85
N ARG A 106 4.72 0.43 16.77
CA ARG A 106 5.31 0.15 18.10
C ARG A 106 4.41 -0.72 18.97
N SER A 107 3.11 -0.73 18.69
CA SER A 107 2.12 -1.49 19.45
C SER A 107 1.84 -2.89 18.89
N LYS A 108 2.31 -3.20 17.67
CA LYS A 108 2.01 -4.44 16.94
C LYS A 108 2.27 -5.71 17.76
N CYS A 109 3.41 -5.75 18.45
CA CYS A 109 3.80 -6.90 19.26
C CYS A 109 3.40 -6.79 20.74
N THR A 110 2.45 -5.90 21.06
CA THR A 110 1.97 -5.69 22.43
C THR A 110 0.55 -6.22 22.59
N GLN A 111 0.22 -6.73 23.79
CA GLN A 111 -1.12 -7.21 24.08
C GLN A 111 -2.18 -6.09 23.90
N ALA A 112 -1.85 -4.86 24.29
CA ALA A 112 -2.73 -3.72 24.12
C ALA A 112 -2.99 -3.40 22.63
N GLY A 113 -1.95 -3.37 21.80
CA GLY A 113 -2.11 -3.15 20.35
C GLY A 113 -2.96 -4.23 19.68
N GLN A 114 -2.75 -5.49 20.06
CA GLN A 114 -3.54 -6.62 19.56
C GLN A 114 -5.01 -6.57 19.99
N GLN A 115 -5.28 -6.15 21.24
CA GLN A 115 -6.65 -5.92 21.70
C GLN A 115 -7.37 -4.82 20.91
N VAL A 116 -6.66 -3.73 20.61
CA VAL A 116 -7.22 -2.64 19.79
C VAL A 116 -7.47 -3.11 18.36
N TYR A 117 -6.53 -3.84 17.76
CA TYR A 117 -6.70 -4.43 16.43
C TYR A 117 -7.96 -5.30 16.35
N ASN A 118 -8.11 -6.24 17.29
CA ASN A 118 -9.25 -7.15 17.33
C ASN A 118 -10.60 -6.46 17.61
N PHE A 119 -10.59 -5.25 18.19
CA PHE A 119 -11.80 -4.51 18.52
C PHE A 119 -12.21 -3.49 17.44
N LEU A 120 -11.24 -2.87 16.76
CA LEU A 120 -11.50 -1.75 15.84
C LEU A 120 -11.15 -2.06 14.39
N ALA A 121 -10.10 -2.84 14.15
CA ALA A 121 -9.51 -2.94 12.83
C ALA A 121 -10.04 -4.12 12.02
N SER A 122 -10.52 -5.18 12.67
CA SER A 122 -11.18 -6.29 11.96
C SER A 122 -12.35 -5.79 11.13
N ASP A 123 -13.11 -4.82 11.63
CA ASP A 123 -14.36 -4.38 11.00
C ASP A 123 -14.16 -3.25 9.98
N VAL A 124 -13.03 -2.55 10.04
CA VAL A 124 -12.73 -1.38 9.18
C VAL A 124 -11.93 -1.76 7.94
N TYR A 125 -11.12 -2.82 8.03
CA TYR A 125 -10.25 -3.26 6.94
C TYR A 125 -10.70 -4.56 6.26
N MET A 126 -11.90 -5.08 6.59
CA MET A 126 -12.59 -6.16 5.87
C MET A 126 -13.57 -5.63 4.83
#